data_AF-A0A1T0A1N8-F1
#
_entry.id   AF-A0A1T0A1N8-F1
#
_cell.length_a   1.000
_cell.length_b   1.000
_cell.length_c   1.000
_cell.angle_alpha   90.00
_cell.angle_beta   90.00
_cell.angle_gamma   90.00
#
_symmetry.space_group_name_H-M   'P 1'
#
loop_
_entity.id
_entity.type
_entity.pdbx_description
1 polymer ?
#
loop_
_entity_poly.entity_id
_entity_poly.type
_entity_poly.pdbx_seq_one_letter_code
_entity_poly.pdbx_strand_id
1 'polypeptide(L)'
;MSKHRHATLIDDDTTTAKPSGMIGVLRLIVLLLLAAILWTGVSIAKQAQEHHAAYRELQKLGRELTALQVEEQRLLIEQQTFSSTPQVARRAVSELGMFFPVGSHRQVIAPTSSMDKAE
;
A
#
# COMPACT_ATOMS: atom_id res chain seq x y z
N MET A 1 53.52 -78.52 -35.07
CA MET A 1 54.08 -77.16 -34.89
C MET A 1 53.22 -76.19 -35.67
N SER A 2 52.77 -75.04 -35.19
CA SER A 2 52.59 -74.52 -33.84
C SER A 2 51.50 -73.45 -33.98
N LYS A 3 50.44 -73.51 -33.18
CA LYS A 3 49.32 -72.56 -33.21
C LYS A 3 49.54 -71.60 -32.05
N HIS A 4 50.07 -70.41 -32.33
CA HIS A 4 50.18 -69.36 -31.32
C HIS A 4 49.24 -68.20 -31.66
N ARG A 5 48.17 -68.15 -30.87
CA ARG A 5 47.33 -66.97 -30.67
C ARG A 5 48.08 -66.04 -29.73
N HIS A 6 48.31 -64.79 -30.13
CA HIS A 6 48.67 -63.73 -29.20
C HIS A 6 47.43 -62.88 -28.98
N ALA A 7 46.63 -63.27 -28.00
CA ALA A 7 45.73 -62.36 -27.31
C ALA A 7 46.58 -61.67 -26.24
N THR A 8 47.09 -60.47 -26.54
CA THR A 8 47.62 -59.58 -25.52
C THR A 8 46.44 -59.05 -24.73
N LEU A 9 46.31 -59.55 -23.51
CA LEU A 9 45.37 -59.10 -22.50
C LEU A 9 45.52 -57.59 -22.32
N ILE A 10 44.51 -56.83 -22.73
CA ILE A 10 44.21 -55.54 -22.12
C ILE A 10 43.58 -55.90 -20.78
N ASP A 11 44.36 -55.72 -19.71
CA ASP A 11 43.91 -55.88 -18.35
C ASP A 11 43.13 -54.62 -17.96
N ASP A 12 41.82 -54.62 -18.25
CA ASP A 12 40.87 -53.67 -17.66
C ASP A 12 40.57 -54.11 -16.21
N ASP A 13 41.56 -54.06 -15.32
CA ASP A 13 41.27 -54.01 -13.88
C ASP A 13 40.78 -52.59 -13.54
N THR A 14 39.57 -52.33 -13.98
CA THR A 14 38.68 -51.43 -13.28
C THR A 14 37.79 -52.28 -12.40
N THR A 15 38.26 -52.73 -11.23
CA THR A 15 37.45 -52.85 -9.99
C THR A 15 38.10 -53.82 -9.00
N THR A 16 38.79 -53.30 -7.98
CA THR A 16 38.34 -53.34 -6.56
C THR A 16 39.48 -53.05 -5.57
N ALA A 17 39.31 -52.04 -4.70
CA ALA A 17 39.50 -52.18 -3.25
C ALA A 17 39.27 -50.84 -2.52
N LYS A 18 38.39 -50.86 -1.50
CA LYS A 18 37.80 -49.72 -0.78
C LYS A 18 38.72 -49.23 0.36
N PRO A 19 38.85 -47.90 0.57
CA PRO A 19 38.18 -47.28 1.72
C PRO A 19 37.36 -46.05 1.29
N SER A 20 36.36 -46.25 0.42
CA SER A 20 35.37 -45.27 -0.04
C SER A 20 34.30 -44.92 1.02
N GLY A 21 34.65 -44.90 2.31
CA GLY A 21 33.77 -44.34 3.33
C GLY A 21 33.75 -42.83 3.23
N MET A 22 34.94 -42.22 3.27
CA MET A 22 35.10 -40.77 3.28
C MET A 22 34.68 -40.12 1.95
N ILE A 23 35.02 -40.74 0.81
CA ILE A 23 34.63 -40.24 -0.52
C ILE A 23 33.12 -40.39 -0.76
N GLY A 24 32.50 -41.48 -0.29
CA GLY A 24 31.05 -41.67 -0.35
C GLY A 24 30.30 -40.63 0.50
N VAL A 25 30.81 -40.36 1.72
CA VAL A 25 30.28 -39.31 2.60
C VAL A 25 30.45 -37.94 1.96
N LEU A 26 31.61 -37.64 1.36
CA LEU A 26 31.85 -36.36 0.68
C LEU A 26 30.90 -36.15 -0.50
N ARG A 27 30.65 -37.19 -1.29
CA ARG A 27 29.67 -37.16 -2.39
C ARG A 27 28.25 -36.91 -1.88
N LEU A 28 27.86 -37.54 -0.78
CA LEU A 28 26.57 -37.28 -0.13
C LEU A 28 26.46 -35.84 0.36
N ILE A 29 27.51 -35.30 0.99
CA ILE A 29 27.55 -33.91 1.45
C ILE A 29 27.40 -32.96 0.26
N VAL A 30 28.11 -33.20 -0.84
CA VAL A 30 28.02 -32.36 -2.04
C VAL A 30 26.62 -32.40 -2.65
N LEU A 31 26.00 -33.59 -2.74
CA LEU A 31 24.63 -33.71 -3.24
C LEU A 31 23.62 -33.00 -2.34
N LEU A 32 23.78 -33.10 -1.03
CA LEU A 32 22.95 -32.39 -0.06
C LEU A 32 23.12 -30.86 -0.19
N LEU A 33 24.36 -30.40 -0.38
CA LEU A 33 24.66 -28.98 -0.58
C LEU A 33 24.02 -28.45 -1.87
N LEU A 34 24.10 -29.21 -2.96
CA LEU A 34 23.42 -28.91 -4.22
C LEU A 34 21.91 -28.79 -4.04
N ALA A 35 21.30 -29.75 -3.35
CA ALA A 35 19.87 -29.71 -3.05
C ALA A 35 19.49 -28.49 -2.19
N ALA A 36 20.31 -28.15 -1.19
CA ALA A 36 20.09 -26.99 -0.33
C ALA A 36 20.16 -25.66 -1.10
N ILE A 37 21.11 -25.52 -2.04
CA ILE A 37 21.22 -24.33 -2.89
C ILE A 37 20.00 -24.18 -3.80
N LEU A 38 19.56 -25.27 -4.44
CA LEU A 38 18.36 -25.26 -5.28
C LEU A 38 17.11 -24.91 -4.46
N TRP A 39 16.96 -25.49 -3.26
CA TRP A 39 15.87 -25.19 -2.34
C TRP A 39 15.87 -23.71 -1.93
N THR A 40 17.04 -23.16 -1.62
CA THR A 40 17.22 -21.75 -1.24
C THR A 40 16.79 -20.82 -2.38
N GLY A 41 17.21 -21.11 -3.62
CA GLY A 41 16.80 -20.32 -4.79
C GLY A 41 15.28 -20.31 -5.01
N VAL A 42 14.64 -21.48 -4.92
CA VAL A 42 13.16 -21.59 -5.03
C VAL A 42 12.45 -20.89 -3.88
N SER A 43 12.97 -20.99 -2.65
CA SER A 43 12.42 -20.32 -1.48
C SER A 43 12.44 -18.80 -1.62
N ILE A 44 13.57 -18.23 -2.07
CA ILE A 44 13.72 -16.78 -2.29
C ILE A 44 12.76 -16.30 -3.39
N ALA A 45 12.64 -17.06 -4.48
CA ALA A 45 11.71 -16.73 -5.56
C ALA A 45 10.24 -16.73 -5.10
N LYS A 46 9.85 -17.67 -4.22
CA LYS A 46 8.50 -17.71 -3.64
C LYS A 46 8.26 -16.54 -2.68
N GLN A 47 9.23 -16.22 -1.83
CA GLN A 47 9.15 -15.07 -0.92
C GLN A 47 8.92 -13.76 -1.69
N ALA A 48 9.61 -13.56 -2.81
CA ALA A 48 9.44 -12.39 -3.67
C ALA A 48 7.98 -12.17 -4.10
N GLN A 49 7.24 -13.25 -4.37
CA GLN A 49 5.85 -13.16 -4.82
C GLN A 49 4.86 -12.98 -3.65
N GLU A 50 5.14 -13.56 -2.48
CA GLU A 50 4.33 -13.40 -1.27
C GLU A 50 4.42 -11.98 -0.69
N HIS A 51 5.57 -11.32 -0.81
CA HIS A 51 5.72 -9.92 -0.40
C HIS A 51 4.67 -9.03 -1.09
N HIS A 52 4.42 -9.22 -2.39
CA HIS A 52 3.43 -8.41 -3.09
C HIS A 52 1.98 -8.63 -2.62
N ALA A 53 1.66 -9.76 -1.99
CA ALA A 53 0.33 -10.00 -1.43
C ALA A 53 0.17 -9.34 -0.05
N ALA A 54 1.15 -9.49 0.84
CA ALA A 54 1.12 -8.90 2.18
C ALA A 54 1.11 -7.36 2.13
N TYR A 55 1.87 -6.75 1.21
CA TYR A 55 1.88 -5.31 1.03
C TYR A 55 0.55 -4.76 0.47
N ARG A 56 -0.23 -5.55 -0.26
CA ARG A 56 -1.51 -5.08 -0.83
C ARG A 56 -2.56 -4.81 0.25
N GLU A 57 -2.60 -5.63 1.29
CA GLU A 57 -3.53 -5.47 2.40
C GLU A 57 -3.16 -4.25 3.27
N LEU A 58 -1.88 -4.13 3.62
CA LEU A 58 -1.35 -2.96 4.34
C LEU A 58 -1.59 -1.67 3.56
N GLN A 59 -1.35 -1.67 2.25
CA GLN A 59 -1.60 -0.50 1.39
C GLN A 59 -3.10 -0.19 1.25
N LYS A 60 -3.98 -1.19 1.36
CA LYS A 60 -5.42 -0.98 1.34
C LYS A 60 -5.88 -0.29 2.62
N LEU A 61 -5.50 -0.82 3.79
CA LEU A 61 -5.81 -0.21 5.09
C LEU A 61 -5.26 1.21 5.19
N GLY A 62 -4.03 1.44 4.74
CA GLY A 62 -3.44 2.79 4.72
C GLY A 62 -4.25 3.78 3.89
N ARG A 63 -4.73 3.37 2.70
CA ARG A 63 -5.57 4.21 1.84
C ARG A 63 -6.92 4.53 2.48
N GLU A 64 -7.53 3.55 3.16
CA GLU A 64 -8.81 3.74 3.85
C GLU A 64 -8.66 4.71 5.04
N LEU A 65 -7.58 4.60 5.81
CA LEU A 65 -7.27 5.56 6.88
C LEU A 65 -7.07 6.98 6.34
N THR A 66 -6.33 7.13 5.24
CA THR A 66 -6.14 8.45 4.63
C THR A 66 -7.46 9.07 4.16
N ALA A 67 -8.36 8.27 3.60
CA ALA A 67 -9.68 8.75 3.19
C ALA A 67 -10.50 9.24 4.39
N LEU A 68 -10.54 8.47 5.48
CA LEU A 68 -11.24 8.85 6.71
C LEU A 68 -10.67 10.14 7.34
N GLN A 69 -9.35 10.33 7.32
CA GLN A 69 -8.72 11.55 7.83
C GLN A 69 -9.10 12.80 7.02
N VAL A 70 -9.20 12.68 5.68
CA VAL A 70 -9.64 13.79 4.84
C VAL A 70 -11.11 14.14 5.11
N GLU A 71 -11.97 13.15 5.30
CA GLU A 71 -13.37 13.38 5.67
C GLU A 71 -13.50 14.03 7.04
N GLU A 72 -12.70 13.61 8.01
CA GLU A 72 -12.69 14.21 9.36
C GLU A 72 -12.23 15.67 9.32
N GLN A 73 -11.17 16.00 8.58
CA GLN A 73 -10.76 17.38 8.35
C GLN A 73 -11.86 18.21 7.67
N ARG A 74 -12.55 17.63 6.69
CA ARG A 74 -13.65 18.30 6.01
C ARG A 74 -14.82 18.57 6.97
N LEU A 75 -15.20 17.58 7.78
CA LEU A 75 -16.22 17.71 8.81
C LEU A 75 -15.85 18.76 9.86
N LEU A 76 -14.58 18.83 10.28
CA LEU A 76 -14.10 19.85 11.21
C LEU A 76 -14.24 21.26 10.63
N ILE A 77 -13.94 21.46 9.34
CA ILE A 77 -14.13 22.76 8.67
C ILE A 77 -15.62 23.11 8.58
N GLU A 78 -16.47 22.13 8.30
CA GLU A 78 -17.93 22.32 8.31
C GLU A 78 -18.41 22.71 9.71
N GLN A 79 -17.96 22.02 10.77
CA GLN A 79 -18.30 22.36 12.16
C GLN A 79 -17.75 23.72 12.60
N GLN A 80 -16.52 24.07 12.23
CA GLN A 80 -15.93 25.38 12.52
C GLN A 80 -16.73 26.50 11.84
N THR A 81 -17.17 26.28 10.60
CA THR A 81 -18.03 27.23 9.89
C THR A 81 -19.42 27.32 10.54
N PHE A 82 -20.03 26.21 10.93
CA PHE A 82 -21.32 26.21 11.64
C PHE A 82 -21.24 26.83 13.05
N SER A 83 -20.09 26.75 13.73
CA SER A 83 -19.87 27.32 15.06
C SER A 83 -19.51 28.81 15.06
N SER A 84 -19.11 29.36 13.90
CA SER A 84 -18.80 30.78 13.71
C SER A 84 -20.06 31.63 13.56
N THR A 85 -21.09 31.10 12.89
CA THR A 85 -22.35 31.83 12.63
C THR A 85 -23.06 32.33 13.91
N PRO A 86 -23.15 31.55 15.01
CA PRO A 86 -23.72 32.04 16.26
C PRO A 86 -22.88 33.12 16.94
N GLN A 87 -21.56 33.06 16.82
CA GLN A 87 -20.67 34.06 17.45
C GLN A 87 -20.76 35.41 16.74
N VAL A 88 -20.81 35.42 15.41
CA VAL A 88 -21.02 36.65 14.63
C VAL A 88 -22.39 37.26 14.93
N ALA A 89 -23.46 36.44 14.95
CA ALA A 89 -24.79 36.91 15.31
C ALA A 89 -24.82 37.49 16.73
N ARG A 90 -24.21 36.80 17.70
CA ARG A 90 -24.16 37.26 19.10
C ARG A 90 -23.37 38.55 19.25
N ARG A 91 -22.20 38.69 18.60
CA ARG A 91 -21.43 39.94 18.59
C ARG A 91 -22.16 41.08 17.89
N ALA A 92 -22.85 40.81 16.79
CA ALA A 92 -23.61 41.85 16.10
C ALA A 92 -24.76 42.40 16.95
N VAL A 93 -25.42 41.54 17.74
CA VAL A 93 -26.44 41.97 18.71
C VAL A 93 -25.80 42.67 19.92
N SER A 94 -24.73 42.13 20.50
CA SER A 94 -24.16 42.64 21.77
C SER A 94 -23.24 43.85 21.61
N GLU A 95 -22.45 43.90 20.54
CA GLU A 95 -21.46 44.97 20.30
C GLU A 95 -21.98 46.03 19.34
N LEU A 96 -22.70 45.63 18.28
CA LEU A 96 -23.25 46.56 17.28
C LEU A 96 -24.71 46.95 17.56
N GLY A 97 -25.35 46.35 18.58
CA GLY A 97 -26.74 46.64 18.92
C GLY A 97 -27.73 46.26 17.81
N MET A 98 -27.35 45.38 16.88
CA MET A 98 -28.25 44.96 15.80
C MET A 98 -29.47 44.23 16.37
N PHE A 99 -30.64 44.63 15.92
CA PHE A 99 -31.90 43.98 16.21
C PHE A 99 -32.64 43.69 14.90
N PHE A 100 -33.52 42.70 14.91
CA PHE A 100 -34.35 42.42 13.74
C PHE A 100 -35.43 43.50 13.63
N PRO A 101 -35.49 44.28 12.54
CA PRO A 101 -36.44 45.38 12.45
C PRO A 101 -37.88 44.85 12.41
N VAL A 102 -38.69 45.27 13.39
CA VAL A 102 -40.14 45.05 13.40
C VAL A 102 -40.81 46.03 12.43
N GLY A 103 -42.07 45.77 12.01
CA GLY A 103 -42.73 46.48 10.89
C GLY A 103 -42.69 48.02 10.94
N SER A 104 -42.57 48.64 12.12
CA SER A 104 -42.40 50.09 12.29
C SER A 104 -41.03 50.64 11.86
N HIS A 105 -40.02 49.78 11.70
CA HIS A 105 -38.64 50.13 11.31
C HIS A 105 -38.32 49.74 9.86
N ARG A 106 -39.33 49.37 9.06
CA ARG A 106 -39.16 49.01 7.64
C ARG A 106 -39.71 50.12 6.76
N GLN A 107 -38.84 50.80 6.02
CA GLN A 107 -39.24 51.72 4.95
C GLN A 107 -39.09 51.02 3.60
N VAL A 108 -40.21 50.83 2.89
CA VAL A 108 -40.21 50.28 1.52
C VAL A 108 -40.13 51.47 0.56
N ILE A 109 -39.00 51.62 -0.11
CA ILE A 109 -38.84 52.62 -1.17
C ILE A 109 -39.30 51.98 -2.47
N ALA A 110 -40.47 52.38 -2.95
CA ALA A 110 -40.90 52.03 -4.30
C ALA A 110 -40.07 52.84 -5.30
N PRO A 111 -39.61 52.25 -6.41
CA PRO A 111 -38.97 53.02 -7.48
C PRO A 111 -39.96 54.05 -7.99
N THR A 112 -39.60 55.33 -7.86
CA THR A 112 -40.42 56.42 -8.40
C THR A 112 -40.42 56.29 -9.92
N SER A 113 -41.53 55.83 -10.49
CA SER A 113 -41.85 56.10 -11.89
C SER A 113 -42.00 57.61 -12.00
N SER A 114 -40.93 58.29 -12.42
CA SER A 114 -40.92 59.74 -12.67
C SER A 114 -41.70 60.06 -13.94
N MET A 115 -43.01 59.85 -13.93
CA MET A 115 -43.93 60.32 -14.98
C MET A 115 -45.33 60.45 -14.38
N ASP A 116 -45.58 61.54 -13.66
CA ASP A 116 -46.89 62.20 -13.72
C ASP A 116 -46.82 63.61 -13.11
N LYS A 117 -46.75 64.61 -13.99
CA LYS A 117 -47.40 65.92 -13.86
C LYS A 117 -47.14 66.71 -15.13
N ALA A 118 -48.03 66.48 -16.09
CA ALA A 118 -48.41 67.51 -17.06
C ALA A 118 -49.52 68.34 -16.41
N GLU A 119 -49.24 69.60 -16.10
CA GLU A 119 -50.18 70.74 -16.18
C GLU A 119 -49.42 72.05 -16.07
#